data_AF-A0A522BF96-F1
#
_entry.id   AF-A0A522BF96-F1
#
_cell.length_a   1.000
_cell.length_b   1.000
_cell.length_c   1.000
_cell.angle_alpha   90.00
_cell.angle_beta   90.00
_cell.angle_gamma   90.00
#
_symmetry.space_group_name_H-M   'P 1'
#
loop_
_entity.id
_entity.type
_entity.pdbx_description
1 polymer ?
#
loop_
_entity_poly.entity_id
_entity_poly.type
_entity_poly.pdbx_seq_one_letter_code
_entity_poly.pdbx_strand_id
1 'polypeptide(L)' 'MPRLLNINNYHYRRGGSDVVYLEHAQLFGELGWDNAFFSMHHPQNLPTPWSRFFIDELEFGHAYSLP' A
#
# COMPACT_ATOMS: atom_id res chain seq x y z
N MET A 1 -10.10 -18.26 8.14
CA MET A 1 -10.31 -17.05 7.31
C MET A 1 -9.33 -17.06 6.17
N PRO A 2 -9.78 -16.73 4.94
CA PRO A 2 -8.87 -16.50 3.82
C PRO A 2 -7.98 -15.27 4.10
N ARG A 3 -6.79 -15.26 3.50
CA ARG A 3 -5.77 -14.20 3.70
C ARG A 3 -5.51 -13.48 2.38
N LEU A 4 -5.43 -12.16 2.44
CA LEU A 4 -5.14 -11.30 1.29
C LEU A 4 -3.96 -10.39 1.60
N LEU A 5 -2.94 -10.42 0.73
CA LEU A 5 -1.84 -9.46 0.76
C LEU A 5 -2.11 -8.36 -0.26
N ASN A 6 -2.30 -7.14 0.23
CA ASN A 6 -2.49 -5.96 -0.60
C ASN A 6 -1.14 -5.27 -0.80
N ILE A 7 -0.74 -5.07 -2.05
CA ILE A 7 0.53 -4.44 -2.43
C ILE A 7 0.26 -3.17 -3.22
N ASN A 8 0.87 -2.06 -2.80
CA ASN A 8 0.84 -0.80 -3.53
C ASN A 8 2.05 0.05 -3.15
N ASN A 9 2.43 1.02 -3.97
CA ASN A 9 3.57 1.90 -3.69
C ASN A 9 3.40 2.66 -2.37
N TYR A 10 2.20 3.17 -2.12
CA TYR A 10 1.88 3.95 -0.93
C TYR A 10 0.65 3.40 -0.20
N HIS A 11 0.66 3.52 1.12
CA HIS A 11 -0.45 3.13 1.99
C HIS A 11 -1.29 4.35 2.41
N TYR A 12 -1.59 5.25 1.47
CA TYR A 12 -2.48 6.40 1.65
C TYR A 12 -3.08 6.84 0.32
N ARG A 13 -4.17 7.63 0.35
CA ARG A 13 -4.85 8.09 -0.86
C ARG A 13 -4.09 9.23 -1.54
N ARG A 14 -3.29 8.93 -2.58
CA ARG A 14 -2.61 9.91 -3.42
C ARG A 14 -3.28 10.05 -4.81
N GLY A 15 -3.70 8.94 -5.39
CA GLY A 15 -4.38 8.85 -6.69
C GLY A 15 -5.34 7.67 -6.79
N GLY A 16 -5.86 7.41 -8.00
CA GLY A 16 -6.91 6.41 -8.21
C GLY A 16 -6.53 4.99 -7.80
N SER A 17 -5.28 4.56 -8.07
CA SER A 17 -4.80 3.24 -7.69
C SER A 17 -4.78 3.02 -6.18
N ASP A 18 -4.38 4.04 -5.41
CA ASP A 18 -4.27 3.92 -3.96
C ASP A 18 -5.65 3.89 -3.28
N VAL A 19 -6.62 4.59 -3.87
CA VAL A 19 -8.03 4.49 -3.46
C VAL A 19 -8.53 3.07 -3.67
N VAL A 20 -8.35 2.50 -4.87
CA VAL A 20 -8.77 1.11 -5.16
C VAL A 20 -8.10 0.13 -4.20
N TYR A 21 -6.81 0.27 -3.95
CA TYR A 21 -6.07 -0.56 -3.00
C TYR A 21 -6.66 -0.53 -1.58
N LEU A 22 -7.01 0.64 -1.04
CA LEU A 22 -7.59 0.77 0.30
C LEU A 22 -9.04 0.31 0.37
N GLU A 23 -9.87 0.69 -0.61
CA GLU A 23 -11.29 0.31 -0.68
C GLU A 23 -11.45 -1.20 -0.90
N HIS A 24 -10.58 -1.81 -1.71
CA HIS A 24 -10.56 -3.25 -1.92
C HIS A 24 -10.21 -3.99 -0.63
N ALA A 25 -9.19 -3.56 0.10
CA ALA A 25 -8.85 -4.15 1.39
C ALA A 25 -9.99 -4.02 2.41
N GLN A 26 -10.65 -2.85 2.46
CA GLN A 26 -11.82 -2.64 3.32
C GLN A 26 -12.95 -3.62 2.99
N LEU A 27 -13.37 -3.69 1.73
CA LEU A 27 -14.44 -4.58 1.27
C LEU A 27 -14.16 -6.04 1.65
N PHE A 28 -12.94 -6.51 1.42
CA PHE A 28 -12.57 -7.88 1.76
C PHE A 28 -12.53 -8.11 3.27
N GLY A 29 -12.11 -7.12 4.06
CA GLY A 29 -12.17 -7.17 5.52
C GLY A 29 -13.61 -7.30 6.04
N GLU A 30 -14.55 -6.55 5.45
CA GLU A 30 -15.99 -6.63 5.76
C GLU A 30 -16.58 -8.02 5.41
N LEU A 31 -16.03 -8.68 4.38
CA LEU A 31 -16.36 -10.06 4.01
C LEU A 31 -15.63 -11.13 4.85
N GLY A 32 -14.88 -10.74 5.88
CA GLY A 32 -14.22 -11.65 6.82
C GLY A 32 -12.85 -12.17 6.35
N TRP A 33 -12.19 -11.47 5.43
CA TRP A 33 -10.80 -11.77 5.07
C TRP A 33 -9.81 -11.12 6.03
N ASP A 34 -8.68 -11.80 6.22
CA ASP A 34 -7.54 -11.29 6.97
C ASP A 34 -6.57 -10.57 6.03
N ASN A 35 -6.48 -9.25 6.16
CA ASN A 35 -5.70 -8.39 5.29
C ASN A 35 -4.31 -8.09 5.85
N ALA A 36 -3.30 -8.31 5.01
CA ALA A 36 -1.95 -7.78 5.20
C ALA A 36 -1.65 -6.70 4.15
N PHE A 37 -0.71 -5.82 4.47
CA PHE A 37 -0.30 -4.71 3.61
C PHE A 37 1.20 -4.71 3.39
N PHE A 38 1.62 -4.30 2.19
CA PHE A 38 3.02 -4.07 1.85
C PHE A 38 3.13 -2.87 0.92
N SER A 39 3.94 -1.89 1.32
CA SER A 39 4.15 -0.63 0.62
C SER A 39 5.53 -0.08 0.93
N MET A 40 5.85 1.10 0.39
CA MET A 40 7.00 1.88 0.84
C MET A 40 6.64 2.69 2.07
N HIS A 41 7.63 3.02 2.89
CA HIS A 41 7.50 3.99 3.96
C HIS A 41 7.24 5.38 3.38
N HIS A 42 6.19 6.05 3.86
CA HIS A 42 5.90 7.43 3.51
C HIS A 42 5.20 8.13 4.70
N PRO A 43 5.50 9.42 5.00
CA PRO A 43 4.93 10.12 6.16
C PRO A 43 3.39 10.19 6.18
N GLN A 44 2.75 10.10 5.01
CA GLN A 44 1.29 10.16 4.87
C GLN A 44 0.62 8.79 4.99
N ASN A 45 1.37 7.68 5.05
CA ASN A 45 0.80 6.35 5.17
C ASN A 45 -0.14 6.23 6.37
N LEU A 46 -1.25 5.53 6.20
CA LEU A 46 -2.12 5.16 7.29
C LEU A 46 -1.37 4.25 8.28
N PRO A 47 -1.66 4.34 9.58
CA PRO A 47 -1.03 3.46 10.56
C PRO A 47 -1.48 2.01 10.32
N THR A 48 -0.53 1.08 10.28
CA THR A 48 -0.82 -0.33 10.12
C THR A 48 0.24 -1.19 10.81
N PRO A 49 -0.11 -2.32 11.46
CA PRO A 49 0.88 -3.18 12.09
C PRO A 49 1.89 -3.75 11.08
N TRP A 50 1.53 -3.76 9.81
CA TRP A 50 2.37 -4.25 8.72
C TRP A 50 3.44 -3.27 8.27
N SER A 51 3.43 -2.01 8.76
CA SER A 51 4.44 -1.01 8.40
C SER A 51 5.86 -1.46 8.68
N ARG A 52 6.08 -2.38 9.64
CA ARG A 52 7.41 -2.97 9.91
C ARG A 52 8.00 -3.77 8.74
N PHE A 53 7.18 -4.13 7.76
CA PHE A 53 7.59 -4.85 6.56
C PHE A 53 7.66 -3.91 5.34
N PHE A 54 7.32 -2.64 5.48
CA PHE A 54 7.43 -1.71 4.36
C PHE A 54 8.91 -1.50 4.04
N ILE A 55 9.19 -1.24 2.77
CA ILE A 55 10.55 -0.93 2.32
C ILE A 55 10.77 0.58 2.37
N ASP A 56 12.01 1.03 2.40
CA ASP A 56 12.32 2.45 2.25
C ASP A 56 11.82 2.97 0.89
N GLU A 57 11.45 4.24 0.84
CA GLU A 57 10.96 4.87 -0.38
C GLU A 57 12.02 4.83 -1.47
N LEU A 58 11.68 4.17 -2.58
CA LEU A 58 12.46 4.19 -3.81
C LEU A 58 11.95 5.34 -4.67
N GLU A 59 12.18 6.59 -4.26
CA GLU A 59 12.02 7.71 -5.19
C GLU A 59 13.10 7.56 -6.28
N PHE A 60 12.72 6.95 -7.42
CA PHE A 60 13.39 7.22 -8.68
C PHE A 60 13.05 8.67 -9.07
N GLY A 61 13.69 9.63 -8.39
CA GLY A 61 13.52 11.05 -8.65
C GLY A 61 13.83 11.33 -10.13
N HIS A 62 12.77 11.49 -10.92
CA HIS A 62 12.74 12.07 -12.27
C HIS A 62 13.73 11.58 -13.34
N ALA A 63 14.63 10.62 -13.07
CA ALA A 63 15.60 10.11 -14.02
C ALA A 63 15.04 8.91 -14.80
N TYR A 64 13.91 9.11 -15.48
CA TYR A 64 13.54 8.30 -16.65
C TYR A 64 14.02 8.96 -17.95
N SER A 65 15.00 9.87 -17.87
CA SER A 65 15.81 10.25 -19.02
C SER A 65 17.00 9.30 -19.04
N LEU A 66 16.97 8.36 -19.99
CA LEU A 66 18.17 7.64 -20.40
C LEU A 66 19.24 8.69 -20.80
N PRO A 67 20.53 8.47 -20.49
CA PRO A 67 21.60 9.26 -21.08
C PRO A 67 21.62 9.17 -22.61
#